data_AF-A0A946VNC2-F1
#
_entry.id   AF-A0A946VNC2-F1
#
_cell.length_a   1.000
_cell.length_b   1.000
_cell.length_c   1.000
_cell.angle_alpha   90.00
_cell.angle_beta   90.00
_cell.angle_gamma   90.00
#
_symmetry.space_group_name_H-M   'P 1'
#
loop_
_entity.id
_entity.type
_entity.pdbx_description
1 polymer ?
#
loop_
_entity_poly.entity_id
_entity_poly.type
_entity_poly.pdbx_seq_one_letter_code
_entity_poly.pdbx_strand_id
1 'polypeptide(L)'
;MWERVNDQLYEFYVAPYRRTFARAQRDEDDLFMLLVFAESLGVPNPAAYYTMELLPVVYERFHEWHKRMGMERSPLDHVHCC
;
A
#
# COMPACT_ATOMS: atom_id res chain seq x y z
N MET A 1 12.90 16.96 30.42
CA MET A 1 11.93 18.09 30.40
C MET A 1 11.77 18.65 29.00
N TRP A 2 12.87 19.01 28.32
CA TRP A 2 12.84 19.51 26.94
C TRP A 2 12.25 18.54 25.91
N GLU A 3 12.55 17.23 26.01
CA GLU A 3 11.96 16.20 25.12
C GLU A 3 10.44 16.16 25.19
N ARG A 4 9.88 16.24 26.41
CA ARG A 4 8.43 16.18 26.63
C ARG A 4 7.70 17.40 26.05
N VAL A 5 8.35 18.57 26.09
CA VAL A 5 7.83 19.81 25.48
C VAL A 5 7.90 19.69 23.95
N ASN A 6 8.98 19.13 23.42
CA ASN A 6 9.15 18.93 21.98
C ASN A 6 8.10 17.95 21.42
N ASP A 7 7.84 16.83 22.10
CA ASP A 7 6.81 15.86 21.71
C ASP A 7 5.41 16.48 21.71
N GLN A 8 5.07 17.31 22.70
CA GLN A 8 3.77 17.98 22.76
C GLN A 8 3.59 18.99 21.63
N LEU A 9 4.64 19.74 21.29
CA LEU A 9 4.62 20.67 20.17
C LEU A 9 4.50 19.92 18.84
N TYR A 10 5.29 18.86 18.64
CA TYR A 10 5.20 18.00 17.47
C TYR A 10 3.78 17.43 17.31
N GLU A 11 3.20 16.92 18.39
CA GLU A 11 1.85 16.36 18.40
C GLU A 11 0.80 17.42 18.04
N PHE A 12 0.92 18.64 18.58
CA PHE A 12 0.04 19.76 18.24
C PHE A 12 0.11 20.14 16.74
N TYR A 13 1.31 20.11 16.15
CA TYR A 13 1.48 20.39 14.72
C TYR A 13 0.99 19.26 13.81
N VAL A 14 1.22 18.00 14.18
CA VAL A 14 0.89 16.84 13.32
C VAL A 14 -0.58 16.42 13.45
N ALA A 15 -1.20 16.59 14.62
CA ALA A 15 -2.56 16.10 14.89
C ALA A 15 -3.61 16.51 13.84
N PRO A 16 -3.67 17.77 13.35
CA PRO A 16 -4.64 18.18 12.34
C PRO A 16 -4.48 17.46 10.99
N TYR A 17 -3.25 17.07 10.65
CA TYR A 17 -2.89 16.50 9.34
C TYR A 17 -2.84 14.97 9.35
N ARG A 18 -3.14 14.31 10.47
CA ARG A 18 -3.09 12.84 10.56
C ARG A 18 -3.94 12.15 9.51
N ARG A 19 -5.12 12.70 9.19
CA ARG A 19 -6.02 12.13 8.18
C ARG A 19 -5.44 12.26 6.77
N THR A 20 -4.88 13.43 6.44
CA THR A 20 -4.24 13.66 5.14
C THR A 20 -2.99 12.81 4.97
N PHE A 21 -2.17 12.68 6.01
CA PHE A 21 -1.01 11.78 5.98
C PHE A 21 -1.42 10.31 5.86
N ALA A 22 -2.42 9.87 6.62
CA ALA A 22 -2.91 8.50 6.52
C ALA A 22 -3.50 8.19 5.13
N ARG A 23 -4.13 9.17 4.48
CA ARG A 23 -4.59 9.03 3.09
C ARG A 23 -3.41 8.95 2.13
N ALA A 24 -2.45 9.86 2.22
CA ALA A 24 -1.27 9.86 1.37
C ALA A 24 -0.47 8.55 1.48
N GLN A 25 -0.28 8.03 2.70
CA GLN A 25 0.36 6.74 2.92
C GLN A 25 -0.40 5.60 2.26
N ARG A 26 -1.75 5.59 2.34
CA ARG A 26 -2.57 4.57 1.66
C ARG A 26 -2.46 4.67 0.15
N ASP A 27 -2.48 5.87 -0.40
CA ASP A 27 -2.36 6.09 -1.84
C ASP A 27 -0.99 5.60 -2.34
N GLU A 28 0.09 5.82 -1.57
CA GLU A 28 1.43 5.29 -1.85
C GLU A 28 1.49 3.76 -1.76
N ASP A 29 0.90 3.18 -0.71
CA ASP A 29 0.81 1.74 -0.53
C ASP A 29 0.03 1.08 -1.70
N ASP A 30 -1.08 1.68 -2.12
CA ASP A 30 -1.91 1.17 -3.22
C ASP A 30 -1.18 1.28 -4.57
N LEU A 31 -0.39 2.35 -4.79
CA LEU A 31 0.48 2.49 -5.96
C LEU A 31 1.58 1.41 -5.98
N PHE A 32 2.19 1.15 -4.83
CA PHE A 32 3.20 0.12 -4.69
C PHE A 32 2.63 -1.28 -4.99
N MET A 33 1.47 -1.60 -4.44
CA MET A 33 0.75 -2.85 -4.75
C MET A 33 0.44 -2.96 -6.25
N LEU A 34 -0.02 -1.87 -6.88
CA LEU A 34 -0.27 -1.83 -8.32
C LEU A 34 1.00 -2.11 -9.13
N LEU A 35 2.15 -1.54 -8.75
CA LEU A 35 3.43 -1.81 -9.41
C LEU A 35 3.79 -3.30 -9.31
N VAL A 36 3.68 -3.89 -8.11
CA VAL A 36 4.02 -5.30 -7.88
C VAL A 36 3.11 -6.24 -8.69
N PHE A 37 1.82 -5.94 -8.81
CA PHE A 37 0.83 -6.76 -9.52
C PHE A 37 0.53 -6.33 -10.96
N ALA A 38 1.29 -5.37 -11.51
CA ALA A 38 1.05 -4.81 -12.84
C ALA A 38 1.03 -5.91 -13.94
N GLU A 39 1.96 -6.86 -13.89
CA GLU A 39 2.03 -7.98 -14.84
C GLU A 39 0.77 -8.86 -14.78
N SER A 40 0.26 -9.15 -13.57
CA SER A 40 -0.99 -9.91 -13.39
C SER A 40 -2.21 -9.17 -13.93
N LEU A 41 -2.15 -7.84 -14.01
CA LEU A 41 -3.18 -7.00 -14.62
C LEU A 41 -2.99 -6.83 -16.14
N GLY A 42 -1.98 -7.47 -16.74
CA GLY A 42 -1.63 -7.31 -18.16
C GLY A 42 -0.96 -5.97 -18.48
N VAL A 43 -0.50 -5.22 -17.48
CA VAL A 43 0.23 -3.98 -17.65
C VAL A 43 1.74 -4.29 -17.66
N PRO A 44 2.46 -4.02 -18.76
CA PRO A 44 3.88 -4.33 -18.83
C PRO A 44 4.66 -3.52 -17.80
N ASN A 45 5.45 -4.20 -16.97
CA ASN A 45 6.22 -3.60 -15.89
C ASN A 45 7.73 -3.88 -16.07
N PRO A 46 8.54 -2.85 -16.41
CA PRO A 46 9.99 -3.02 -16.56
C PRO A 46 10.70 -3.40 -15.25
N ALA A 47 10.04 -3.19 -14.11
CA ALA A 47 10.53 -3.57 -12.79
C ALA A 47 10.03 -4.95 -12.30
N ALA A 48 9.23 -5.67 -13.10
CA ALA A 48 8.59 -6.92 -12.68
C ALA A 48 9.57 -7.94 -12.10
N TYR A 49 10.76 -8.06 -12.73
CA TYR A 49 11.82 -8.95 -12.27
C TYR A 49 12.29 -8.61 -10.84
N TYR A 50 12.42 -7.32 -10.53
CA TYR A 50 12.87 -6.85 -9.22
C TYR A 50 11.77 -6.91 -8.17
N THR A 51 10.51 -6.76 -8.57
CA THR A 51 9.38 -6.79 -7.63
C THR A 51 8.90 -8.20 -7.32
N MET A 52 9.34 -9.22 -8.06
CA MET A 52 8.92 -10.61 -7.87
C MET A 52 9.26 -11.13 -6.46
N GLU A 53 10.38 -10.73 -5.89
CA GLU A 53 10.80 -11.10 -4.54
C GLU A 53 9.92 -10.50 -3.45
N LEU A 54 9.19 -9.43 -3.77
CA LEU A 54 8.30 -8.73 -2.83
C LEU A 54 6.93 -9.38 -2.74
N LEU A 55 6.56 -10.24 -3.72
CA LEU A 55 5.25 -10.90 -3.77
C LEU A 55 4.88 -11.60 -2.45
N PRO A 56 5.74 -12.40 -1.80
CA PRO A 56 5.39 -13.06 -0.54
C PRO A 56 5.12 -12.06 0.59
N VAL A 57 5.82 -10.93 0.61
CA VAL A 57 5.70 -9.91 1.67
C VAL A 57 4.38 -9.15 1.54
N VAL A 58 3.95 -8.87 0.31
CA VAL A 58 2.71 -8.13 0.06
C VAL A 58 1.48 -9.03 0.03
N TYR A 59 1.67 -10.34 -0.04
CA TYR A 59 0.60 -11.31 -0.24
C TYR A 59 -0.48 -11.23 0.86
N GLU A 60 -0.09 -11.08 2.12
CA GLU A 60 -1.04 -10.96 3.24
C GLU A 60 -1.95 -9.73 3.12
N ARG A 61 -1.48 -8.68 2.45
CA ARG A 61 -2.19 -7.41 2.25
C ARG A 61 -3.04 -7.39 0.99
N PHE A 62 -2.87 -8.39 0.12
CA PHE A 62 -3.50 -8.45 -1.20
C PHE A 62 -5.02 -8.44 -1.13
N HIS A 63 -5.61 -9.27 -0.27
CA HIS A 63 -7.08 -9.40 -0.17
C HIS A 63 -7.76 -8.06 0.18
N GLU A 64 -7.17 -7.28 1.07
CA GLU A 64 -7.73 -5.96 1.40
C GLU A 64 -7.48 -4.94 0.29
N TRP A 65 -6.35 -5.03 -0.42
CA TRP A 65 -6.03 -4.13 -1.53
C TRP A 65 -6.95 -4.33 -2.74
N HIS A 66 -7.11 -5.55 -3.27
CA HIS A 66 -7.93 -5.75 -4.49
C HIS A 66 -9.41 -5.41 -4.25
N LYS A 67 -9.92 -5.64 -3.03
CA LYS A 67 -11.26 -5.16 -2.61
C LYS A 67 -11.35 -3.63 -2.62
N ARG A 68 -10.34 -2.90 -2.11
CA ARG A 68 -10.30 -1.43 -2.16
C ARG A 68 -10.24 -0.90 -3.58
N MET A 69 -9.55 -1.60 -4.47
CA MET A 69 -9.50 -1.27 -5.89
C MET A 69 -10.83 -1.52 -6.63
N GLY A 70 -11.83 -2.09 -5.96
CA GLY A 70 -13.15 -2.37 -6.53
C GLY A 70 -13.15 -3.53 -7.52
N MET A 71 -12.18 -4.43 -7.44
CA MET A 71 -12.09 -5.60 -8.32
C MET A 71 -13.08 -6.68 -7.87
N GLU A 72 -13.90 -7.20 -8.78
CA GLU A 72 -14.85 -8.28 -8.46
C GLU A 72 -14.16 -9.62 -8.19
N ARG A 73 -13.01 -9.86 -8.84
CA ARG A 73 -12.21 -11.09 -8.71
C ARG A 73 -10.74 -10.74 -8.57
N SER A 74 -10.00 -11.66 -7.96
CA SER A 74 -8.55 -11.58 -7.88
C SER A 74 -7.93 -11.52 -9.29
N PRO A 75 -6.99 -10.58 -9.55
CA PRO A 75 -6.19 -10.60 -10.77
C PRO A 75 -5.14 -11.72 -10.82
N LEU A 76 -5.01 -12.52 -9.76
CA LEU A 76 -4.07 -13.64 -9.74
C LEU A 76 -4.74 -14.88 -10.32
N ASP A 77 -4.31 -15.31 -11.50
CA ASP A 77 -4.88 -16.48 -12.19
C ASP A 77 -4.78 -17.79 -11.39
N HIS A 78 -3.75 -17.91 -10.54
CA HIS A 78 -3.41 -19.16 -9.83
C HIS A 78 -3.87 -19.15 -8.37
N VAL A 79 -4.39 -18.01 -7.90
CA VAL A 79 -4.75 -17.80 -6.50
C VAL A 79 -6.18 -17.28 -6.46
N HIS A 80 -7.08 -18.14 -6.01
CA HIS A 80 -8.45 -17.73 -5.72
C HIS A 80 -8.46 -17.01 -4.37
N CYS A 81 -8.33 -15.69 -4.44
CA CYS A 81 -8.67 -14.80 -3.34
C CYS A 81 -10.13 -14.39 -3.56
N CYS A 82 -11.02 -14.90 -2.68
CA CYS A 82 -12.49 -14.99 -2.78
C CYS A 82 -13.00 -16.24 -3.49
#